data_AF-A0A9X0XHE0-F1
#
_entry.id   AF-A0A9X0XHE0-F1
#
_cell.length_a   1.000
_cell.length_b   1.000
_cell.length_c   1.000
_cell.angle_alpha   90.00
_cell.angle_beta   90.00
_cell.angle_gamma   90.00
#
_symmetry.space_group_name_H-M   'P 1'
#
loop_
_entity.id
_entity.type
_entity.pdbx_description
1 polymer ?
#
loop_
_entity_poly.entity_id
_entity_poly.type
_entity_poly.pdbx_seq_one_letter_code
_entity_poly.pdbx_strand_id
1 'polypeptide(L)'
;MDILIGLIFVWGLLCWAVGYAAESRGRSFIAFFILSLVTSPVLGLIVLLIMKDIKAEEQRDKARLDALAERDLARREEHEKQIEALRAITVAVAPKATAFSDAASATSIADELTKLARLVEVGLLTPEEFSAQKAALLNGSLHKDRPRDLTGAS
;
A
#
# COMPACT_ATOMS: atom_id res chain seq x y z
N MET A 1 -54.62 40.35 13.75
CA MET A 1 -53.82 39.18 14.18
C MET A 1 -53.37 38.35 12.98
N ASP A 2 -54.13 38.38 11.89
CA ASP A 2 -53.93 37.60 10.66
C ASP A 2 -52.59 37.87 9.97
N ILE A 3 -52.12 39.13 9.96
CA ILE A 3 -50.82 39.51 9.37
C ILE A 3 -49.66 38.84 10.12
N LEU A 4 -49.74 38.79 11.46
CA LEU A 4 -48.69 38.20 12.28
C LEU A 4 -48.65 36.67 12.11
N ILE A 5 -49.83 36.05 12.00
CA ILE A 5 -49.95 34.61 11.70
C ILE A 5 -49.37 34.30 10.31
N GLY A 6 -49.71 35.10 9.29
CA GLY A 6 -49.16 34.95 7.94
C GLY A 6 -47.63 35.10 7.91
N LEU A 7 -47.09 36.05 8.67
CA LEU A 7 -45.65 36.27 8.77
C LEU A 7 -44.93 35.07 9.40
N ILE A 8 -45.47 34.52 10.49
CA ILE A 8 -44.89 33.34 11.16
C ILE A 8 -44.94 32.12 10.22
N PHE A 9 -46.02 31.95 9.47
CA PHE A 9 -46.17 30.82 8.54
C PHE A 9 -45.15 30.90 7.39
N VAL A 10 -45.02 32.08 6.75
CA VAL A 10 -44.02 32.32 5.70
C VAL A 10 -42.61 32.14 6.26
N TRP A 11 -42.32 32.69 7.43
CA TRP A 11 -41.01 32.54 8.07
C TRP A 11 -40.69 31.06 8.36
N GLY A 12 -41.62 30.31 8.95
CA GLY A 12 -41.45 28.88 9.19
C GLY A 12 -41.18 28.09 7.91
N LEU A 13 -41.88 28.43 6.82
CA LEU A 13 -41.68 27.82 5.50
C LEU A 13 -40.30 28.15 4.92
N LEU A 14 -39.81 29.38 5.06
CA LEU A 14 -38.45 29.74 4.67
C LEU A 14 -37.40 28.97 5.49
N CYS A 15 -37.55 28.86 6.82
CA CYS A 15 -36.65 28.08 7.66
C CYS A 15 -36.64 26.60 7.25
N TRP A 16 -37.82 26.04 6.95
CA TRP A 16 -37.96 24.68 6.47
C TRP A 16 -37.24 24.47 5.12
N ALA A 17 -37.40 25.40 4.18
CA ALA A 17 -36.73 25.36 2.88
C ALA A 17 -35.20 25.39 3.00
N VAL A 18 -34.64 26.21 3.90
CA VAL A 18 -33.19 26.25 4.15
C VAL A 18 -32.69 24.96 4.78
N GLY A 19 -33.44 24.39 5.74
CA GLY A 19 -33.13 23.08 6.32
C GLY A 19 -33.11 21.98 5.26
N TYR A 20 -34.11 21.96 4.38
CA TYR A 20 -34.21 20.99 3.28
C TYR A 20 -33.05 21.14 2.29
N ALA A 21 -32.69 22.37 1.93
CA ALA A 21 -31.53 22.63 1.08
C ALA A 21 -30.23 22.15 1.73
N ALA A 22 -30.10 22.22 3.07
CA ALA A 22 -28.90 21.76 3.76
C ALA A 22 -28.76 20.23 3.73
N GLU A 23 -29.89 19.53 3.87
CA GLU A 23 -29.96 18.07 3.79
C GLU A 23 -29.55 17.56 2.40
N SER A 24 -29.96 18.26 1.34
CA SER A 24 -29.53 17.93 -0.03
C SER A 24 -28.00 18.01 -0.21
N ARG A 25 -27.30 18.86 0.56
CA ARG A 25 -25.84 19.01 0.56
C ARG A 25 -25.10 18.12 1.58
N GLY A 26 -25.81 17.18 2.21
CA GLY A 26 -25.24 16.25 3.19
C GLY A 26 -25.02 16.84 4.58
N ARG A 27 -25.74 17.91 4.94
CA ARG A 27 -25.69 18.52 6.27
C ARG A 27 -26.93 18.19 7.09
N SER A 28 -26.85 18.37 8.41
CA SER A 28 -27.97 18.11 9.32
C SER A 28 -29.11 19.10 9.09
N PHE A 29 -30.27 18.59 8.67
CA PHE A 29 -31.50 19.36 8.49
C PHE A 29 -31.84 20.18 9.74
N ILE A 30 -31.81 19.55 10.93
CA ILE A 30 -32.22 20.17 12.20
C ILE A 30 -31.29 21.33 12.57
N ALA A 31 -29.98 21.18 12.30
CA ALA A 31 -29.01 22.21 12.65
C ALA A 31 -29.22 23.47 11.81
N PHE A 32 -29.44 23.32 10.50
CA PHE A 32 -29.69 24.45 9.61
C PHE A 32 -31.08 25.06 9.77
N PHE A 33 -32.08 24.25 10.15
CA PHE A 33 -33.40 24.73 10.52
C PHE A 33 -33.35 25.64 11.75
N ILE A 34 -32.72 25.19 12.84
CA ILE A 34 -32.55 25.99 14.08
C ILE A 34 -31.69 27.22 13.81
N LEU A 35 -30.59 27.07 13.06
CA LEU A 35 -29.73 28.20 12.69
C LEU A 35 -30.52 29.29 11.94
N SER A 36 -31.36 28.88 10.98
CA SER A 36 -32.22 29.78 10.20
C SER A 36 -33.30 30.42 11.05
N LEU A 37 -33.83 29.71 12.05
CA LEU A 37 -34.82 30.22 12.99
C LEU A 37 -34.24 31.31 13.90
N VAL A 38 -33.00 31.14 14.37
CA VAL A 38 -32.34 32.06 15.32
C VAL A 38 -31.68 33.26 14.63
N THR A 39 -30.98 33.04 13.51
CA THR A 39 -30.17 34.10 12.86
C THR A 39 -30.90 34.85 11.76
N SER A 40 -31.90 34.23 11.12
CA SER A 40 -32.63 34.64 9.91
C SER A 40 -32.44 33.61 8.79
N PRO A 41 -33.51 33.24 8.06
CA PRO A 41 -33.42 32.31 6.93
C PRO A 41 -32.51 32.81 5.80
N VAL A 42 -32.36 34.13 5.63
CA VAL A 42 -31.46 34.71 4.61
C VAL A 42 -29.99 34.40 4.95
N LEU A 43 -29.61 34.55 6.22
CA LEU A 43 -28.26 34.23 6.69
C LEU A 43 -27.98 32.73 6.60
N GLY A 44 -28.95 31.89 7.00
CA GLY A 44 -28.85 30.43 6.86
C GLY A 44 -28.57 30.01 5.42
N LEU A 45 -29.25 30.64 4.45
CA LEU A 45 -29.05 30.38 3.02
C LEU A 45 -27.68 30.84 2.51
N ILE A 46 -27.20 32.02 2.95
CA ILE A 46 -25.87 32.53 2.59
C ILE A 46 -24.77 31.58 3.08
N VAL A 47 -24.84 31.15 4.35
CA VAL A 47 -23.88 30.20 4.93
C VAL A 47 -23.89 28.89 4.15
N LEU A 48 -25.08 28.38 3.84
CA LEU A 48 -25.25 27.18 3.04
C LEU A 48 -24.60 27.31 1.66
N LEU A 49 -24.71 28.48 1.03
CA LEU A 49 -24.08 28.78 -0.26
C LEU A 49 -22.54 28.76 -0.19
N ILE A 50 -21.96 29.31 0.88
CA ILE A 50 -20.51 29.37 1.10
C ILE A 50 -19.96 27.97 1.39
N MET A 51 -20.72 27.12 2.06
CA MET A 51 -20.30 25.76 2.38
C MET A 51 -20.34 24.85 1.15
N LYS A 52 -19.20 24.18 0.89
CA LYS A 52 -19.09 23.14 -0.14
C LYS A 52 -20.02 21.96 0.18
N ASP A 53 -20.51 21.36 -0.89
CA ASP A 53 -21.36 20.17 -0.88
C ASP A 53 -20.54 18.94 -0.46
N ILE A 54 -20.84 18.37 0.72
CA ILE A 54 -20.17 17.17 1.24
C ILE A 54 -20.59 15.94 0.48
N LYS A 55 -21.87 15.83 0.09
CA LYS A 55 -22.37 14.63 -0.60
C LYS A 55 -21.63 14.42 -1.91
N ALA A 56 -21.35 15.50 -2.63
CA ALA A 56 -20.58 15.45 -3.87
C ALA A 56 -19.12 14.98 -3.65
N GLU A 57 -18.51 15.33 -2.51
CA GLU A 57 -17.15 14.90 -2.16
C GLU A 57 -17.13 13.43 -1.73
N GLU A 58 -18.06 13.02 -0.87
CA GLU A 58 -18.18 11.64 -0.40
C GLU A 58 -18.45 10.67 -1.57
N GLN A 59 -19.29 11.07 -2.53
CA GLN A 59 -19.53 10.27 -3.74
C GLN A 59 -18.26 10.12 -4.60
N ARG A 60 -17.47 11.18 -4.73
CA ARG A 60 -16.20 11.13 -5.48
C ARG A 60 -15.19 10.24 -4.79
N ASP A 61 -15.12 10.29 -3.47
CA ASP A 61 -14.19 9.47 -2.70
C ASP A 61 -14.60 8.00 -2.72
N LYS A 62 -15.89 7.68 -2.61
CA LYS A 62 -16.38 6.31 -2.82
C LYS A 62 -16.04 5.78 -4.22
N ALA A 63 -16.33 6.55 -5.26
CA ALA A 63 -15.99 6.17 -6.64
C ALA A 63 -14.48 5.97 -6.85
N ARG A 64 -13.63 6.76 -6.17
CA ARG A 64 -12.16 6.58 -6.19
C ARG A 64 -11.72 5.32 -5.47
N LEU A 65 -12.32 5.01 -4.32
CA LEU A 65 -12.00 3.80 -3.56
C LEU A 65 -12.39 2.54 -4.33
N ASP A 66 -13.55 2.55 -4.98
CA ASP A 66 -14.00 1.43 -5.82
C ASP A 66 -13.05 1.23 -7.02
N ALA A 67 -12.66 2.31 -7.69
CA ALA A 67 -11.70 2.24 -8.80
C ALA A 67 -10.29 1.78 -8.37
N LEU A 68 -9.88 2.04 -7.12
CA LEU A 68 -8.62 1.53 -6.58
C LEU A 68 -8.72 0.03 -6.27
N ALA A 69 -9.82 -0.41 -5.67
CA ALA A 69 -10.06 -1.82 -5.37
C ALA A 69 -10.04 -2.68 -6.65
N GLU A 70 -10.67 -2.21 -7.73
CA GLU A 70 -10.64 -2.88 -9.03
C GLU A 70 -9.22 -3.04 -9.60
N ARG A 71 -8.38 -1.99 -9.48
CA ARG A 71 -6.99 -2.03 -9.94
C ARG A 71 -6.13 -3.01 -9.16
N ASP A 72 -6.34 -3.10 -7.85
CA ASP A 72 -5.58 -4.03 -7.02
C ASP A 72 -5.96 -5.49 -7.27
N LEU A 73 -7.23 -5.77 -7.61
CA LEU A 73 -7.65 -7.09 -8.06
C LEU A 73 -6.98 -7.47 -9.39
N ALA A 74 -6.99 -6.57 -10.38
CA ALA A 74 -6.35 -6.81 -11.68
C ALA A 74 -4.85 -7.11 -11.56
N ARG A 75 -4.13 -6.37 -10.70
CA ARG A 75 -2.71 -6.61 -10.44
C ARG A 75 -2.43 -7.99 -9.85
N ARG A 76 -3.32 -8.50 -8.98
CA ARG A 76 -3.16 -9.82 -8.37
C ARG A 76 -3.32 -10.93 -9.40
N GLU A 77 -4.29 -10.79 -10.31
CA GLU A 77 -4.47 -11.73 -11.41
C GLU A 77 -3.25 -11.77 -12.33
N GLU A 78 -2.63 -10.61 -12.61
CA GLU A 78 -1.39 -10.54 -13.38
C GLU A 78 -0.22 -11.24 -12.65
N HIS A 79 -0.08 -11.03 -11.35
CA HIS A 79 0.95 -11.70 -10.55
C HIS A 79 0.74 -13.22 -10.51
N GLU A 80 -0.49 -13.68 -10.39
CA GLU A 80 -0.81 -15.12 -10.41
C GLU A 80 -0.38 -15.75 -11.75
N LYS A 81 -0.72 -15.10 -12.87
CA LYS A 81 -0.29 -15.53 -14.21
C LYS A 81 1.24 -15.56 -14.35
N GLN A 82 1.95 -14.61 -13.76
CA GLN A 82 3.42 -14.59 -13.78
C GLN A 82 4.01 -15.76 -12.98
N ILE A 83 3.44 -16.07 -11.81
CA ILE A 83 3.89 -17.20 -10.98
C ILE A 83 3.65 -18.52 -11.73
N GLU A 84 2.50 -18.68 -12.38
CA GLU A 84 2.21 -19.85 -13.20
C GLU A 84 3.19 -20.01 -14.37
N ALA A 85 3.50 -18.92 -15.08
CA ALA A 85 4.48 -18.93 -16.16
C ALA A 85 5.90 -19.29 -15.66
N LEU A 86 6.34 -18.72 -14.53
CA LEU A 86 7.61 -19.05 -13.91
C LEU A 86 7.68 -20.52 -13.48
N ARG A 87 6.57 -21.04 -12.92
CA ARG A 87 6.48 -22.45 -12.54
C ARG A 87 6.59 -23.36 -13.76
N ALA A 88 5.92 -23.04 -14.87
CA ALA A 88 6.02 -23.81 -16.11
C ALA A 88 7.45 -23.82 -16.67
N ILE A 89 8.16 -22.68 -16.65
CA ILE A 89 9.56 -22.59 -17.07
C ILE A 89 10.45 -23.42 -16.15
N THR A 90 10.26 -23.31 -14.84
CA THR A 90 11.09 -24.04 -13.86
C THR A 90 10.94 -25.56 -14.03
N VAL A 91 9.71 -26.05 -14.26
CA VAL A 91 9.46 -27.47 -14.56
C VAL A 91 10.12 -27.89 -15.88
N ALA A 92 10.11 -27.04 -16.91
CA ALA A 92 10.77 -27.33 -18.18
C ALA A 92 12.30 -27.34 -18.09
N VAL A 93 12.90 -26.60 -17.14
CA VAL A 93 14.36 -26.47 -16.96
C VAL A 93 14.93 -27.48 -15.95
N ALA A 94 14.09 -28.07 -15.10
CA ALA A 94 14.48 -29.09 -14.10
C ALA A 94 15.36 -30.25 -14.61
N PRO A 95 15.22 -30.81 -15.83
CA PRO A 95 16.09 -31.91 -16.26
C PRO A 95 17.55 -31.50 -16.55
N LYS A 96 17.89 -30.20 -16.56
CA LYS A 96 19.27 -29.71 -16.85
C LYS A 96 20.01 -29.18 -15.60
N ALA A 97 19.35 -29.05 -14.46
CA ALA A 97 19.92 -28.42 -13.25
C ALA A 97 20.77 -29.35 -12.37
N THR A 98 20.61 -30.68 -12.48
CA THR A 98 21.38 -31.64 -11.65
C THR A 98 22.85 -31.74 -12.04
N ALA A 99 23.27 -31.25 -13.21
CA ALA A 99 24.67 -31.25 -13.65
C ALA A 99 25.43 -29.94 -13.35
N PHE A 100 24.77 -28.89 -12.86
CA PHE A 100 25.38 -27.55 -12.64
C PHE A 100 25.56 -27.16 -11.16
N SER A 101 25.02 -27.92 -10.22
CA SER A 101 25.06 -27.56 -8.78
C SER A 101 26.47 -27.61 -8.17
N ASP A 102 27.34 -28.50 -8.67
CA ASP A 102 28.73 -28.60 -8.18
C ASP A 102 29.63 -27.52 -8.79
N ALA A 103 29.36 -27.09 -10.03
CA ALA A 103 30.10 -26.00 -10.67
C ALA A 103 29.69 -24.61 -10.12
N ALA A 104 28.40 -24.41 -9.80
CA ALA A 104 27.88 -23.12 -9.30
C ALA A 104 28.42 -22.75 -7.92
N SER A 105 28.69 -23.74 -7.06
CA SER A 105 29.27 -23.50 -5.72
C SER A 105 30.71 -23.00 -5.81
N ALA A 106 31.50 -23.50 -6.77
CA ALA A 106 32.87 -23.05 -7.02
C ALA A 106 32.91 -21.64 -7.66
N THR A 107 31.97 -21.32 -8.56
CA THR A 107 31.81 -19.97 -9.13
C THR A 107 31.42 -18.95 -8.05
N SER A 108 30.51 -19.30 -7.13
CA SER A 108 30.10 -18.42 -6.02
C SER A 108 31.26 -18.04 -5.10
N ILE A 109 32.17 -18.98 -4.79
CA ILE A 109 33.34 -18.69 -3.95
C ILE A 109 34.32 -17.77 -4.69
N ALA A 110 34.55 -18.01 -5.98
CA ALA A 110 35.40 -17.15 -6.79
C ALA A 110 34.84 -15.73 -6.87
N ASP A 111 33.53 -15.58 -7.08
CA ASP A 111 32.84 -14.29 -7.13
C ASP A 111 32.92 -13.54 -5.79
N GLU A 112 32.76 -14.25 -4.66
CA GLU A 112 32.91 -13.69 -3.33
C GLU A 112 34.35 -13.21 -3.05
N LEU A 113 35.36 -13.96 -3.47
CA LEU A 113 36.77 -13.54 -3.38
C LEU A 113 37.05 -12.31 -4.24
N THR A 114 36.48 -12.23 -5.45
CA THR A 114 36.58 -11.03 -6.31
C THR A 114 35.91 -9.82 -5.67
N LYS A 115 34.76 -10.00 -5.01
CA LYS A 115 34.08 -8.92 -4.28
C LYS A 115 34.91 -8.41 -3.10
N LEU A 116 35.53 -9.31 -2.34
CA LEU A 116 36.40 -8.94 -1.23
C LEU A 116 37.66 -8.20 -1.71
N ALA A 117 38.27 -8.63 -2.82
CA ALA A 117 39.43 -7.95 -3.39
C ALA A 117 39.10 -6.50 -3.80
N ARG A 118 37.92 -6.28 -4.38
CA ARG A 118 37.44 -4.95 -4.76
C ARG A 118 37.24 -4.02 -3.56
N LEU A 119 36.78 -4.56 -2.42
CA LEU A 119 36.60 -3.76 -1.19
C LEU A 119 37.93 -3.32 -0.57
N VAL A 120 38.99 -4.12 -0.72
CA VAL A 120 40.35 -3.75 -0.30
C VAL A 120 40.92 -2.65 -1.21
N GLU A 121 40.75 -2.77 -2.54
CA GLU A 121 41.21 -1.76 -3.50
C GLU A 121 40.56 -0.39 -3.28
N VAL A 122 39.29 -0.36 -2.86
CA VAL A 122 38.56 0.87 -2.52
C VAL A 122 38.95 1.42 -1.13
N GLY A 123 39.77 0.68 -0.36
CA GLY A 123 40.23 1.08 0.97
C GLY A 123 39.17 0.95 2.07
N LEU A 124 38.09 0.20 1.82
CA LEU A 124 37.01 -0.06 2.77
C LEU A 124 37.34 -1.23 3.73
N LEU A 125 38.25 -2.12 3.35
CA LEU A 125 38.77 -3.17 4.20
C LEU A 125 40.27 -2.99 4.42
N THR A 126 40.73 -3.27 5.64
CA THR A 126 42.16 -3.40 5.91
C THR A 126 42.71 -4.73 5.38
N PRO A 127 44.02 -4.83 5.10
CA PRO A 127 44.64 -6.07 4.63
C PRO A 127 44.48 -7.24 5.62
N GLU A 128 44.41 -6.93 6.91
CA GLU A 128 44.25 -7.91 8.00
C GLU A 128 42.83 -8.52 8.02
N GLU A 129 41.80 -7.69 7.85
CA GLU A 129 40.40 -8.14 7.77
C GLU A 129 40.13 -8.97 6.52
N PHE A 130 40.76 -8.61 5.39
CA PHE A 130 40.65 -9.38 4.15
C PHE A 130 41.24 -10.79 4.29
N SER A 131 42.41 -10.89 4.92
CA SER A 131 43.04 -12.17 5.25
C SER A 131 42.13 -13.07 6.08
N ALA A 132 41.53 -12.51 7.15
CA ALA A 132 40.62 -13.24 8.03
C ALA A 132 39.37 -13.76 7.30
N GLN A 133 38.74 -12.92 6.46
CA GLN A 133 37.53 -13.31 5.71
C GLN A 133 37.84 -14.32 4.60
N LYS A 134 38.96 -14.18 3.90
CA LYS A 134 39.43 -15.15 2.91
C LYS A 134 39.65 -16.53 3.54
N ALA A 135 40.29 -16.57 4.71
CA ALA A 135 40.50 -17.81 5.45
C ALA A 135 39.18 -18.44 5.93
N ALA A 136 38.22 -17.61 6.37
CA ALA A 136 36.89 -18.08 6.76
C ALA A 136 36.11 -18.70 5.60
N LEU A 137 36.17 -18.09 4.40
CA LEU A 137 35.51 -18.63 3.20
C LEU A 137 36.13 -19.95 2.74
N LEU A 138 37.45 -20.06 2.74
CA LEU A 138 38.18 -21.28 2.37
C LEU A 138 37.95 -22.44 3.37
N ASN A 139 37.89 -22.15 4.67
CA ASN A 139 37.63 -23.16 5.69
C ASN A 139 36.14 -23.54 5.77
N GLY A 140 35.24 -22.57 5.55
CA GLY A 140 33.81 -22.79 5.49
C GLY A 140 33.40 -23.68 4.31
N SER A 141 34.04 -23.52 3.15
CA SER A 141 33.86 -24.44 2.02
C SER A 141 34.40 -25.84 2.31
N LEU A 142 35.53 -25.94 3.02
CA LEU A 142 36.16 -27.23 3.39
C LEU A 142 35.30 -28.03 4.39
N HIS A 143 34.52 -27.35 5.25
CA HIS A 143 33.61 -28.01 6.20
C HIS A 143 32.33 -28.55 5.53
N LYS A 144 31.90 -27.96 4.40
CA LYS A 144 30.67 -28.34 3.70
C LYS A 144 30.79 -29.69 2.97
N ASP A 145 32.01 -30.14 2.69
CA ASP A 145 32.31 -31.41 2.02
C ASP A 145 32.52 -32.60 2.98
N ARG A 146 32.30 -32.44 4.30
CA ARG A 146 32.38 -33.58 5.23
C ARG A 146 31.07 -34.42 5.11
N PRO A 147 31.11 -35.69 4.68
CA PRO A 147 29.93 -36.54 4.68
C PRO A 147 29.42 -36.66 6.12
N ARG A 148 28.10 -36.52 6.30
CA ARG A 148 27.43 -36.76 7.59
C ARG A 148 27.48 -38.26 7.89
N ASP A 149 28.60 -38.72 8.43
CA ASP A 149 28.71 -40.07 8.97
C ASP A 149 27.85 -40.19 10.24
N LEU A 150 26.67 -40.79 10.03
CA LEU A 150 26.02 -41.80 10.88
C LEU A 150 26.63 -41.96 12.28
N THR A 151 26.23 -41.12 13.21
CA THR A 151 26.42 -41.36 14.65
C THR A 151 25.10 -41.09 15.37
N GLY A 152 24.27 -42.13 15.37
CA GLY A 152 22.95 -42.15 15.99
C GLY A 152 22.39 -43.57 16.04
N ALA A 153 23.18 -44.53 16.50
CA ALA A 153 22.72 -45.86 16.86
C ALA A 153 23.66 -46.47 17.90
N SER A 154 23.30 -46.32 19.17
CA SER A 154 23.54 -47.26 20.27
C SER A 154 22.72 -46.81 21.47
#